data_AF-A0A948DL71-F1
#
_entry.id   AF-A0A948DL71-F1
#
_cell.length_a   1.000
_cell.length_b   1.000
_cell.length_c   1.000
_cell.angle_alpha   90.00
_cell.angle_beta   90.00
_cell.angle_gamma   90.00
#
_symmetry.space_group_name_H-M   'P 1'
#
loop_
_entity.id
_entity.type
_entity.pdbx_description
1 polymer ?
#
loop_
_entity_poly.entity_id
_entity_poly.type
_entity_poly.pdbx_seq_one_letter_code
_entity_poly.pdbx_strand_id
1 'polypeptide(L)' 'MKNPWYITGLCDGEGCFSVSFNLRSKLKTGIEVRPSFSVSLNKRDLEIIQDLEKYFG' A
#
# COMPACT_ATOMS: atom_id res chain seq x y z
N MET A 1 6.29 5.19 -18.63
CA MET A 1 5.27 4.56 -17.77
C MET A 1 5.44 3.06 -17.87
N LYS A 2 5.63 2.36 -16.74
CA LYS A 2 5.71 0.89 -16.76
C LYS A 2 4.35 0.32 -17.20
N ASN A 3 4.38 -0.83 -17.89
CA ASN A 3 3.18 -1.54 -18.32
C ASN A 3 2.32 -1.89 -17.08
N PRO A 4 1.00 -1.67 -17.07
CA PRO A 4 0.13 -2.05 -15.95
C PRO A 4 0.32 -3.50 -15.48
N TRP A 5 0.62 -4.42 -16.38
CA TRP A 5 0.89 -5.82 -16.05
C TRP A 5 2.16 -6.02 -15.20
N TYR A 6 3.16 -5.14 -15.34
CA TYR A 6 4.33 -5.14 -14.46
C TYR A 6 3.95 -4.74 -13.04
N ILE A 7 3.07 -3.74 -12.89
CA ILE A 7 2.59 -3.28 -11.58
C ILE A 7 1.76 -4.39 -10.93
N THR A 8 0.91 -5.07 -11.69
CA THR A 8 0.17 -6.25 -11.19
C THR A 8 1.13 -7.31 -10.64
N GLY A 9 2.13 -7.75 -11.43
CA GLY A 9 3.08 -8.76 -10.97
C GLY A 9 3.92 -8.31 -9.77
N LEU A 10 4.27 -7.02 -9.70
CA LEU A 10 4.97 -6.45 -8.54
C LEU A 10 4.08 -6.46 -7.28
N CYS A 11 2.82 -6.07 -7.40
CA CYS A 11 1.86 -6.10 -6.30
C CYS A 11 1.54 -7.52 -5.83
N ASP A 12 1.50 -8.50 -6.75
CA ASP A 12 1.28 -9.91 -6.39
C ASP A 12 2.46 -10.50 -5.59
N GLY A 13 3.70 -10.05 -5.84
CA GLY A 13 4.88 -10.52 -5.13
C GLY A 13 5.22 -9.76 -3.85
N GLU A 14 5.13 -8.42 -3.89
CA GLU A 14 5.65 -7.51 -2.85
C GLU A 14 4.57 -6.63 -2.21
N GLY A 15 3.34 -6.72 -2.72
CA GLY A 15 2.19 -5.97 -2.23
C GLY A 15 1.54 -6.64 -1.01
N CYS A 16 1.04 -5.82 -0.11
CA CYS A 16 0.32 -6.25 1.07
C CYS A 16 -0.95 -5.42 1.26
N PHE A 17 -2.10 -6.10 1.21
CA PHE A 17 -3.38 -5.55 1.64
C PHE A 17 -3.60 -5.96 3.09
N SER A 18 -3.71 -4.98 3.97
CA SER A 18 -3.89 -5.20 5.40
C SER A 18 -5.08 -4.42 5.94
N VAL A 19 -5.79 -5.01 6.90
CA VAL A 19 -6.85 -4.35 7.66
C VAL A 19 -6.42 -4.34 9.12
N SER A 20 -6.12 -3.15 9.63
CA SER A 20 -5.73 -2.95 11.03
C SER A 20 -6.85 -2.25 11.81
N PHE A 21 -6.84 -2.42 13.13
CA PHE A 21 -7.84 -1.84 14.02
C PHE A 21 -7.16 -1.05 15.12
N ASN A 22 -7.61 0.19 15.35
CA ASN A 22 -7.14 1.03 16.44
C ASN A 22 -8.28 1.35 17.40
N LEU A 23 -7.99 1.37 18.70
CA LEU A 23 -8.95 1.87 19.69
C LEU A 23 -9.01 3.40 19.59
N ARG A 24 -10.22 3.92 19.34
CA ARG A 24 -10.45 5.36 19.16
C ARG A 24 -11.75 5.76 19.82
N SER A 25 -11.66 6.23 21.07
CA SER A 25 -12.81 6.60 21.93
C SER A 25 -13.69 7.72 21.36
N LYS A 26 -13.19 8.51 20.39
CA LYS A 26 -13.97 9.56 19.71
C LYS A 26 -14.98 9.00 18.70
N LEU A 27 -14.82 7.76 18.24
CA LEU A 27 -15.76 7.11 17.34
C LEU A 27 -16.91 6.50 18.14
N LYS A 28 -18.13 6.53 17.59
CA LYS A 28 -19.30 5.91 18.22
C LYS A 28 -19.10 4.41 18.53
N THR A 29 -18.33 3.73 17.68
CA THR A 29 -17.99 2.30 17.81
C THR A 29 -16.80 2.05 18.73
N GLY A 30 -16.04 3.09 19.12
CA GLY A 30 -14.79 2.96 19.89
C GLY A 30 -13.62 2.33 19.13
N ILE A 31 -13.83 1.87 17.89
CA ILE A 31 -12.83 1.17 17.05
C ILE A 31 -12.76 1.85 15.68
N GLU A 32 -11.55 2.18 15.27
CA GLU A 32 -11.21 2.68 13.93
C GLU A 32 -10.68 1.53 13.08
N VAL A 33 -11.33 1.27 11.95
CA VAL A 33 -10.89 0.30 10.94
C VAL A 33 -9.97 1.03 9.95
N ARG A 34 -8.77 0.49 9.74
CA ARG A 34 -7.74 1.07 8.88
C ARG A 34 -7.30 0.06 7.82
N PRO A 35 -8.01 -0.01 6.68
CA PRO A 35 -7.50 -0.70 5.51
C PRO A 35 -6.30 0.07 4.95
N SER A 36 -5.27 -0.65 4.53
CA SER A 36 -4.08 -0.07 3.92
C SER A 36 -3.52 -1.02 2.87
N PHE A 37 -2.97 -0.44 1.81
CA PHE A 37 -2.13 -1.14 0.85
C PHE A 37 -0.71 -0.61 0.98
N SER A 38 0.27 -1.51 0.93
CA SER A 38 1.70 -1.15 0.97
C SER A 38 2.52 -2.07 0.10
N VAL A 39 3.55 -1.53 -0.54
CA VAL A 39 4.59 -2.29 -1.25
C VAL A 39 5.92 -1.99 -0.57
N SER A 40 6.64 -3.02 -0.14
CA SER A 40 7.93 -2.86 0.57
C SER A 40 9.06 -3.41 -0.29
N LEU A 41 10.00 -2.55 -0.70
CA LEU A 41 11.17 -2.94 -1.49
C LEU A 41 12.47 -2.55 -0.78
N ASN A 42 13.60 -3.07 -1.26
CA ASN A 42 14.91 -2.62 -0.81
C ASN A 42 15.14 -1.14 -1.17
N LYS A 43 15.92 -0.42 -0.35
CA LYS A 43 16.25 1.00 -0.57
C LYS A 43 16.85 1.29 -1.96
N ARG A 44 17.58 0.34 -2.56
CA ARG A 44 18.13 0.50 -3.91
C ARG A 44 17.05 0.66 -5.00
N ASP A 45 15.85 0.18 -4.74
CA ASP A 45 14.72 0.13 -5.68
C ASP A 45 13.76 1.33 -5.47
N LEU A 46 14.25 2.42 -4.86
CA LEU A 46 13.48 3.63 -4.58
C LEU A 46 12.78 4.22 -5.81
N GLU A 47 13.44 4.19 -6.97
CA GLU A 47 12.87 4.67 -8.23
C GLU A 47 11.57 3.92 -8.60
N ILE A 48 11.50 2.62 -8.30
CA ILE A 48 10.30 1.80 -8.55
C ILE A 48 9.15 2.24 -7.64
N ILE A 49 9.43 2.55 -6.37
CA ILE A 49 8.42 3.06 -5.43
C ILE A 49 7.91 4.43 -5.89
N GLN A 50 8.79 5.32 -6.35
CA GLN A 50 8.40 6.63 -6.88
C GLN A 50 7.57 6.52 -8.17
N ASP A 51 7.87 5.53 -9.02
CA ASP A 51 7.05 5.23 -10.20
C ASP A 51 5.66 4.69 -9.84
N LEU A 52 5.57 3.84 -8.80
CA LEU A 52 4.30 3.34 -8.27
C LEU A 52 3.46 4.49 -7.68
N GLU A 53 4.07 5.38 -6.90
CA GLU A 53 3.40 6.58 -6.37
C GLU A 53 2.83 7.43 -7.51
N LYS A 54 3.65 7.74 -8.53
CA LYS A 54 3.18 8.47 -9.72
C LYS A 54 2.07 7.75 -10.50
N TYR A 55 2.06 6.41 -10.50
CA TYR A 55 1.03 5.63 -11.19
C TYR A 55 -0.32 5.68 -10.47
N PHE A 56 -0.33 5.67 -9.13
CA PHE A 56 -1.56 5.66 -8.33
C PHE A 56 -2.06 7.05 -7.90
N GLY A 57 -1.23 8.11 -8.00
CA GLY A 57 -1.58 9.50 -7.69
C GLY A 57 -1.34 9.87 -6.23
#